data_AF-A0A845Y4B8-F1
#
_entry.id   AF-A0A845Y4B8-F1
#
_cell.length_a   1.000
_cell.length_b   1.000
_cell.length_c   1.000
_cell.angle_alpha   90.00
_cell.angle_beta   90.00
_cell.angle_gamma   90.00
#
_symmetry.space_group_name_H-M   'P 1'
#
loop_
_entity.id
_entity.type
_entity.pdbx_description
1 polymer ?
#
loop_
_entity_poly.entity_id
_entity_poly.type
_entity_poly.pdbx_seq_one_letter_code
_entity_poly.pdbx_strand_id
1 'polypeptide(L)'
;QTPRVYLNLTVRENLDLACNRDKNVFSTLFGRTLPGEKRTVAGLLHTIGLVEKANLLAELLSHGEKQRLEIGMLVAQSPDLLLVDEPVAGLTDEETENVGDLLLALAKSHSIIVIEHDMEFVRQIASQVTVLHQGSVLCEGTMDQVQNDPRVIEVYLGQKPSITAEQMKMLRIVSAMAWSDGNMAPEEIDVMISRFSEVFATDAEQKQQLQQELQNYLALNVSIEELTTEIETIEERKLIVKLAYEVIKSSSRTPSEPKINDAEAAAYQNLVKLLDLPAEVVKSLEAEVGEG
;
A
#
# COMPACT_ATOMS: atom_id res chain seq x y z
N GLN A 1 14.97 5.82 -23.30
CA GLN A 1 13.74 6.02 -24.09
C GLN A 1 12.85 4.83 -23.79
N THR A 2 11.77 5.03 -23.04
CA THR A 2 10.74 4.01 -22.83
C THR A 2 10.01 3.77 -24.16
N PRO A 3 9.75 2.50 -24.54
CA PRO A 3 8.96 2.18 -25.72
C PRO A 3 7.50 2.58 -25.45
N ARG A 4 7.07 3.71 -26.01
CA ARG A 4 5.67 4.12 -25.93
C ARG A 4 4.80 3.22 -26.80
N VAL A 5 3.62 2.89 -26.28
CA VAL A 5 2.59 2.15 -27.01
C VAL A 5 2.18 2.89 -28.29
N TYR A 6 2.20 2.19 -29.43
CA TYR A 6 1.71 2.68 -30.71
C TYR A 6 0.20 2.48 -30.79
N LEU A 7 -0.56 3.56 -30.60
CA LEU A 7 -2.02 3.54 -30.49
C LEU A 7 -2.74 3.06 -31.77
N ASN A 8 -2.13 3.33 -32.92
CA ASN A 8 -2.65 2.96 -34.25
C ASN A 8 -2.33 1.51 -34.65
N LEU A 9 -1.63 0.76 -33.79
CA LEU A 9 -1.32 -0.64 -33.98
C LEU A 9 -2.11 -1.49 -32.99
N THR A 10 -2.33 -2.75 -33.34
CA THR A 10 -2.91 -3.73 -32.44
C THR A 10 -1.97 -4.06 -31.28
N VAL A 11 -2.51 -4.63 -30.21
CA VAL A 11 -1.72 -5.12 -29.06
C VAL A 11 -0.64 -6.11 -29.52
N ARG A 12 -1.00 -7.03 -30.41
CA ARG A 12 -0.08 -8.01 -31.00
C ARG A 12 1.03 -7.33 -31.79
N GLU A 13 0.70 -6.38 -32.68
CA GLU A 13 1.69 -5.67 -33.50
C GLU A 13 2.67 -4.86 -32.64
N ASN A 14 2.21 -4.25 -31.54
CA ASN A 14 3.07 -3.58 -30.58
C ASN A 14 4.13 -4.53 -29.98
N LEU A 15 3.71 -5.73 -29.58
CA LEU A 15 4.62 -6.75 -29.06
C LEU A 15 5.53 -7.33 -30.14
N ASP A 16 5.03 -7.56 -31.36
CA ASP A 16 5.83 -8.03 -32.49
C ASP A 16 6.97 -7.04 -32.80
N LEU A 17 6.66 -5.73 -32.79
CA LEU A 17 7.67 -4.68 -32.95
C LEU A 17 8.70 -4.68 -31.84
N ALA A 18 8.27 -4.91 -30.59
CA ALA A 18 9.17 -4.93 -29.44
C ALA A 18 10.06 -6.19 -29.39
N CYS A 19 9.56 -7.34 -29.87
CA CYS A 19 10.32 -8.57 -30.02
C CYS A 19 11.35 -8.50 -31.16
N ASN A 20 11.17 -7.63 -32.14
CA ASN A 20 12.04 -7.58 -33.31
C ASN A 20 13.39 -6.92 -32.98
N ARG A 21 14.43 -7.76 -32.83
CA ARG A 21 15.81 -7.33 -32.57
C ARG A 21 16.48 -6.66 -33.78
N ASP A 22 16.08 -7.02 -35.00
CA ASP A 22 16.61 -6.44 -36.24
C ASP A 22 15.69 -5.33 -36.73
N LYS A 23 16.06 -4.08 -36.45
CA LYS A 23 15.26 -2.87 -36.78
C LYS A 23 15.31 -2.44 -38.26
N ASN A 24 15.70 -3.34 -39.17
CA ASN A 24 15.73 -3.03 -40.60
C ASN A 24 14.32 -3.06 -41.21
N VAL A 25 14.03 -2.18 -42.18
CA VAL A 25 12.70 -2.08 -42.80
C VAL A 25 12.21 -3.43 -43.36
N PHE A 26 13.11 -4.21 -43.97
CA PHE A 26 12.77 -5.53 -44.50
C PHE A 26 12.52 -6.59 -43.40
N SER A 27 13.26 -6.57 -42.29
CA SER A 27 13.02 -7.49 -41.17
C SER A 27 11.76 -7.12 -40.40
N THR A 28 11.37 -5.84 -40.35
CA THR A 28 10.09 -5.44 -39.74
C THR A 28 8.89 -5.80 -40.61
N LEU A 29 8.99 -5.71 -41.93
CA LEU A 29 7.89 -6.03 -42.85
C LEU A 29 7.78 -7.52 -43.21
N PHE A 30 8.90 -8.26 -43.22
CA PHE A 30 8.95 -9.65 -43.69
C PHE A 30 9.62 -10.62 -42.69
N GLY A 31 10.13 -10.12 -41.56
CA GLY A 31 10.73 -10.97 -40.53
C GLY A 31 9.69 -11.85 -39.85
N ARG A 32 10.07 -13.10 -39.60
CA ARG A 32 9.28 -14.05 -38.81
C ARG A 32 9.96 -14.24 -37.47
N THR A 33 9.18 -14.18 -36.40
CA THR A 33 9.62 -14.51 -35.03
C THR A 33 10.12 -15.96 -34.99
N LEU A 34 11.37 -16.17 -34.60
CA LEU A 34 11.97 -17.51 -34.56
C LEU A 34 11.29 -18.38 -33.48
N PRO A 35 10.99 -19.66 -33.75
CA PRO A 35 10.13 -20.49 -32.91
C PRO A 35 10.80 -21.06 -31.64
N GLY A 36 11.96 -20.52 -31.22
CA GLY A 36 12.78 -21.07 -30.12
C GLY A 36 12.88 -20.21 -28.87
N GLU A 37 12.42 -18.96 -28.89
CA GLU A 37 12.46 -18.11 -27.70
C GLU A 37 11.20 -18.35 -26.87
N LYS A 38 11.33 -18.54 -25.56
CA LYS A 38 10.23 -18.47 -24.55
C LYS A 38 9.52 -17.08 -24.52
N ARG A 39 9.76 -16.25 -25.53
CA ARG A 39 9.42 -14.84 -25.68
C ARG A 39 8.63 -14.62 -26.97
N THR A 40 7.87 -15.63 -27.37
CA THR A 40 6.90 -15.46 -28.45
C THR A 40 5.88 -14.40 -28.02
N VAL A 41 5.35 -13.65 -28.98
CA VAL A 41 4.27 -12.69 -28.71
C VAL A 41 3.08 -13.36 -28.03
N ALA A 42 2.81 -14.63 -28.34
CA ALA A 42 1.80 -15.42 -27.63
C ALA A 42 2.10 -15.59 -26.13
N GLY A 43 3.36 -15.87 -25.77
CA GLY A 43 3.78 -15.95 -24.37
C GLY A 43 3.65 -14.61 -23.66
N LEU A 44 4.09 -13.52 -24.29
CA LEU A 44 3.99 -12.17 -23.73
C LEU A 44 2.53 -11.74 -23.53
N LEU A 45 1.65 -12.00 -24.50
CA LEU A 45 0.21 -11.73 -24.39
C LEU A 45 -0.42 -12.45 -23.20
N HIS A 46 0.02 -13.69 -22.91
CA HIS A 46 -0.42 -14.42 -21.73
C HIS A 46 0.12 -13.80 -20.45
N THR A 47 1.41 -13.46 -20.41
CA THR A 47 2.04 -12.84 -19.23
C THR A 47 1.35 -11.53 -18.85
N ILE A 48 1.02 -10.67 -19.81
CA ILE A 48 0.38 -9.36 -19.55
C ILE A 48 -1.15 -9.42 -19.49
N GLY A 49 -1.75 -10.60 -19.65
CA GLY A 49 -3.20 -10.80 -19.58
C GLY A 49 -4.01 -10.17 -20.72
N LEU A 50 -3.43 -10.02 -21.92
CA LEU A 50 -4.08 -9.36 -23.07
C LEU A 50 -4.39 -10.30 -24.25
N VAL A 51 -4.44 -11.61 -24.02
CA VAL A 51 -4.70 -12.62 -25.08
C VAL A 51 -5.98 -12.33 -25.87
N GLU A 52 -7.10 -12.10 -25.18
CA GLU A 52 -8.40 -11.82 -25.80
C GLU A 52 -8.44 -10.48 -26.56
N LYS A 53 -7.56 -9.55 -26.20
CA LYS A 53 -7.43 -8.22 -26.81
C LYS A 53 -6.28 -8.13 -27.81
N ALA A 54 -5.66 -9.25 -28.18
CA ALA A 54 -4.46 -9.27 -29.02
C ALA A 54 -4.63 -8.53 -30.36
N ASN A 55 -5.82 -8.61 -30.98
CA ASN A 55 -6.10 -7.99 -32.28
C ASN A 55 -6.86 -6.65 -32.15
N LEU A 56 -7.06 -6.16 -30.92
CA LEU A 56 -7.67 -4.85 -30.67
C LEU A 56 -6.62 -3.76 -30.89
N LEU A 57 -7.04 -2.61 -31.46
CA LEU A 57 -6.18 -1.43 -31.53
C LEU A 57 -5.82 -0.96 -30.12
N ALA A 58 -4.56 -0.63 -29.91
CA ALA A 58 -4.06 -0.21 -28.60
C ALA A 58 -4.71 1.10 -28.11
N GLU A 59 -5.24 1.94 -29.00
CA GLU A 59 -6.02 3.13 -28.63
C GLU A 59 -7.26 2.80 -27.77
N LEU A 60 -7.89 1.64 -28.02
CA LEU A 60 -9.13 1.18 -27.39
C LEU A 60 -8.91 0.49 -26.04
N LEU A 61 -7.66 0.29 -25.63
CA LEU A 61 -7.33 -0.24 -24.31
C LEU A 61 -7.64 0.79 -23.22
N SER A 62 -8.04 0.29 -22.05
CA SER A 62 -8.05 1.09 -20.81
C SER A 62 -6.65 1.56 -20.44
N HIS A 63 -6.55 2.46 -19.47
CA HIS A 63 -5.26 3.01 -19.03
C HIS A 63 -4.37 1.91 -18.43
N GLY A 64 -4.90 1.08 -17.52
CA GLY A 64 -4.15 -0.06 -16.96
C GLY A 64 -3.74 -1.09 -18.00
N GLU A 65 -4.58 -1.33 -19.01
CA GLU A 65 -4.22 -2.23 -20.12
C GLU A 65 -3.10 -1.70 -21.00
N LYS A 66 -3.08 -0.39 -21.27
CA LYS A 66 -1.97 0.26 -21.98
C LYS A 66 -0.68 0.14 -21.19
N GLN A 67 -0.75 0.31 -19.88
CA GLN A 67 0.40 0.13 -18.99
C GLN A 67 0.94 -1.31 -19.02
N ARG A 68 0.06 -2.32 -18.93
CA ARG A 68 0.47 -3.73 -19.06
C ARG A 68 1.09 -4.03 -20.42
N LEU A 69 0.58 -3.43 -21.50
CA LEU A 69 1.18 -3.54 -22.84
C LEU A 69 2.57 -2.91 -22.88
N GLU A 70 2.76 -1.72 -22.30
CA GLU A 70 4.07 -1.05 -22.22
C GLU A 70 5.09 -1.90 -21.46
N ILE A 71 4.70 -2.47 -20.31
CA ILE A 71 5.54 -3.42 -19.56
C ILE A 71 5.85 -4.66 -20.42
N GLY A 72 4.86 -5.20 -21.13
CA GLY A 72 5.06 -6.32 -22.06
C GLY A 72 6.07 -6.03 -23.16
N MET A 73 6.02 -4.83 -23.74
CA MET A 73 6.97 -4.34 -24.74
C MET A 73 8.39 -4.13 -24.18
N LEU A 74 8.51 -3.73 -22.90
CA LEU A 74 9.80 -3.67 -22.22
C LEU A 74 10.40 -5.07 -22.02
N VAL A 75 9.60 -6.02 -21.54
CA VAL A 75 10.02 -7.41 -21.30
C VAL A 75 10.38 -8.13 -22.60
N ALA A 76 9.70 -7.81 -23.70
CA ALA A 76 9.99 -8.36 -25.03
C ALA A 76 11.46 -8.17 -25.45
N GLN A 77 12.09 -7.08 -25.03
CA GLN A 77 13.48 -6.75 -25.34
C GLN A 77 14.49 -7.58 -24.56
N SER A 78 14.04 -8.38 -23.59
CA SER A 78 14.89 -9.23 -22.75
C SER A 78 15.94 -8.46 -21.93
N PRO A 79 15.56 -7.39 -21.22
CA PRO A 79 16.51 -6.61 -20.43
C PRO A 79 16.99 -7.39 -19.20
N ASP A 80 18.24 -7.18 -18.78
CA ASP A 80 18.73 -7.72 -17.49
C ASP A 80 18.13 -6.95 -16.29
N LEU A 81 17.77 -5.68 -16.49
CA LEU A 81 17.22 -4.76 -15.50
C LEU A 81 16.04 -3.97 -16.09
N LEU A 82 14.89 -3.99 -15.42
CA LEU A 82 13.75 -3.13 -15.72
C LEU A 82 13.69 -1.98 -14.71
N LEU A 83 13.56 -0.76 -15.22
CA LEU A 83 13.27 0.44 -14.44
C LEU A 83 11.85 0.87 -14.78
N VAL A 84 10.97 0.91 -13.79
CA VAL A 84 9.56 1.26 -13.97
C VAL A 84 9.27 2.48 -13.11
N ASP A 85 8.79 3.55 -13.74
CA ASP A 85 8.56 4.85 -13.13
C ASP A 85 7.05 5.09 -13.04
N GLU A 86 6.55 5.24 -11.82
CA GLU A 86 5.14 5.44 -11.46
C GLU A 86 4.13 4.55 -12.24
N PRO A 87 4.31 3.21 -12.25
CA PRO A 87 3.45 2.31 -13.00
C PRO A 87 1.96 2.35 -12.66
N VAL A 88 1.56 2.80 -11.46
CA VAL A 88 0.14 2.74 -11.05
C VAL A 88 -0.56 4.09 -11.06
N ALA A 89 0.11 5.13 -11.55
CA ALA A 89 -0.46 6.47 -11.61
C ALA A 89 -1.76 6.52 -12.44
N GLY A 90 -2.87 6.86 -11.77
CA GLY A 90 -4.18 7.04 -12.37
C GLY A 90 -4.92 5.73 -12.70
N LEU A 91 -4.51 4.61 -12.10
CA LEU A 91 -5.19 3.32 -12.19
C LEU A 91 -6.25 3.16 -11.09
N THR A 92 -7.25 2.31 -11.33
CA THR A 92 -8.15 1.84 -10.27
C THR A 92 -7.46 0.81 -9.37
N ASP A 93 -7.98 0.55 -8.18
CA ASP A 93 -7.42 -0.45 -7.25
C ASP A 93 -7.24 -1.84 -7.91
N GLU A 94 -8.26 -2.28 -8.68
CA GLU A 94 -8.19 -3.53 -9.44
C GLU A 94 -7.10 -3.49 -10.52
N GLU A 95 -6.92 -2.36 -11.22
CA GLU A 95 -5.85 -2.21 -12.21
C GLU A 95 -4.46 -2.19 -11.57
N THR A 96 -4.32 -1.53 -10.42
CA THR A 96 -3.11 -1.48 -9.58
C THR A 96 -2.69 -2.88 -9.14
N GLU A 97 -3.62 -3.67 -8.61
CA GLU A 97 -3.37 -5.05 -8.18
C GLU A 97 -2.87 -5.91 -9.35
N ASN A 98 -3.54 -5.82 -10.51
CA ASN A 98 -3.14 -6.53 -11.73
C ASN A 98 -1.74 -6.16 -12.22
N VAL A 99 -1.34 -4.89 -12.09
CA VAL A 99 0.02 -4.44 -12.44
C VAL A 99 1.03 -4.97 -11.42
N GLY A 100 0.68 -4.98 -10.13
CA GLY A 100 1.52 -5.54 -9.07
C GLY A 100 1.83 -7.01 -9.30
N ASP A 101 0.80 -7.81 -9.60
CA ASP A 101 0.93 -9.24 -9.91
C ASP A 101 1.82 -9.48 -11.14
N LEU A 102 1.68 -8.65 -12.18
CA LEU A 102 2.53 -8.72 -13.35
C LEU A 102 4.00 -8.48 -13.00
N LEU A 103 4.30 -7.42 -12.23
CA LEU A 103 5.67 -7.11 -11.81
C LEU A 103 6.26 -8.22 -10.94
N LEU A 104 5.49 -8.76 -9.99
CA LEU A 104 5.90 -9.90 -9.16
C LEU A 104 6.19 -11.15 -10.00
N ALA A 105 5.37 -11.45 -11.01
CA ALA A 105 5.61 -12.55 -11.92
C ALA A 105 6.92 -12.36 -12.72
N LEU A 106 7.18 -11.13 -13.18
CA LEU A 106 8.39 -10.79 -13.93
C LEU A 106 9.65 -10.80 -13.06
N ALA A 107 9.55 -10.36 -11.81
CA ALA A 107 10.64 -10.32 -10.83
C ALA A 107 11.25 -11.70 -10.54
N LYS A 108 10.52 -12.79 -10.81
CA LYS A 108 11.04 -14.17 -10.72
C LYS A 108 12.16 -14.46 -11.72
N SER A 109 12.30 -13.65 -12.77
CA SER A 109 13.24 -13.89 -13.87
C SER A 109 14.03 -12.65 -14.30
N HIS A 110 13.71 -11.47 -13.80
CA HIS A 110 14.38 -10.21 -14.12
C HIS A 110 14.60 -9.38 -12.85
N SER A 111 15.64 -8.55 -12.85
CA SER A 111 15.79 -7.53 -11.81
C SER A 111 14.88 -6.36 -12.14
N ILE A 112 14.09 -5.88 -11.18
CA ILE A 112 13.15 -4.79 -11.38
C ILE A 112 13.38 -3.74 -10.29
N ILE A 113 13.51 -2.47 -10.69
CA ILE A 113 13.47 -1.31 -9.80
C ILE A 113 12.20 -0.55 -10.15
N VAL A 114 11.40 -0.28 -9.12
CA VAL A 114 10.16 0.47 -9.23
C VAL A 114 10.30 1.76 -8.44
N ILE A 115 9.93 2.87 -9.07
CA ILE A 115 9.84 4.18 -8.43
C ILE A 115 8.35 4.47 -8.27
N GLU A 116 7.90 4.60 -7.03
CA GLU A 116 6.49 4.82 -6.71
C GLU A 116 6.31 5.70 -5.48
N HIS A 117 5.17 6.37 -5.44
CA HIS A 117 4.73 7.15 -4.29
C HIS A 117 3.46 6.56 -3.64
N ASP A 118 2.81 5.59 -4.28
CA ASP A 118 1.73 4.81 -3.69
C ASP A 118 2.27 3.77 -2.71
N MET A 119 2.00 3.95 -1.41
CA MET A 119 2.53 3.09 -0.36
C MET A 119 1.86 1.72 -0.28
N GLU A 120 0.61 1.61 -0.74
CA GLU A 120 -0.14 0.35 -0.75
C GLU A 120 0.42 -0.58 -1.82
N PHE A 121 0.65 -0.03 -3.01
CA PHE A 121 1.31 -0.75 -4.09
C PHE A 121 2.76 -1.12 -3.74
N VAL A 122 3.54 -0.20 -3.16
CA VAL A 122 4.92 -0.50 -2.70
C VAL A 122 4.91 -1.66 -1.70
N ARG A 123 3.96 -1.68 -0.76
CA ARG A 123 3.81 -2.79 0.20
C ARG A 123 3.50 -4.12 -0.50
N GLN A 124 2.69 -4.11 -1.56
CA GLN A 124 2.34 -5.32 -2.30
C GLN A 124 3.56 -5.97 -2.99
N ILE A 125 4.46 -5.16 -3.57
CA ILE A 125 5.50 -5.68 -4.48
C ILE A 125 6.93 -5.65 -3.95
N ALA A 126 7.22 -4.79 -2.97
CA ALA A 126 8.60 -4.49 -2.59
C ALA A 126 9.13 -5.48 -1.55
N SER A 127 10.24 -6.13 -1.90
CA SER A 127 11.07 -6.88 -0.94
C SER A 127 12.02 -5.96 -0.16
N GLN A 128 12.42 -4.85 -0.77
CA GLN A 128 13.32 -3.86 -0.21
C GLN A 128 12.89 -2.48 -0.72
N VAL A 129 12.85 -1.51 0.19
CA VAL A 129 12.40 -0.14 -0.04
C VAL A 129 13.53 0.82 0.28
N THR A 130 13.81 1.74 -0.63
CA THR A 130 14.81 2.81 -0.44
C THR A 130 14.10 4.15 -0.53
N VAL A 131 14.19 4.96 0.54
CA VAL A 131 13.64 6.31 0.57
C VAL A 131 14.72 7.32 0.23
N LEU A 132 14.40 8.20 -0.71
CA LEU A 132 15.27 9.29 -1.15
C LEU A 132 14.71 10.62 -0.63
N HIS A 133 15.56 11.46 -0.06
CA HIS A 133 15.23 12.83 0.33
C HIS A 133 16.33 13.80 -0.10
N GLN A 134 15.97 14.88 -0.80
CA GLN A 134 16.90 15.90 -1.31
C GLN A 134 18.11 15.32 -2.07
N GLY A 135 17.86 14.28 -2.88
CA GLY A 135 18.89 13.63 -3.69
C GLY A 135 19.85 12.71 -2.93
N SER A 136 19.58 12.43 -1.65
CA SER A 136 20.36 11.49 -0.83
C SER A 136 19.48 10.35 -0.32
N VAL A 137 20.07 9.17 -0.12
CA VAL A 137 19.37 8.05 0.53
C VAL A 137 19.12 8.41 2.00
N LEU A 138 17.85 8.41 2.39
CA LEU A 138 17.42 8.68 3.75
C LEU A 138 17.52 7.40 4.59
N CYS A 139 16.91 6.32 4.10
CA CYS A 139 16.93 5.00 4.70
C CYS A 139 16.66 3.92 3.64
N GLU A 140 17.00 2.68 3.98
CA GLU A 140 16.78 1.49 3.17
C GLU A 140 16.43 0.32 4.09
N GLY A 141 15.43 -0.47 3.75
CA GLY A 141 14.96 -1.57 4.59
C GLY A 141 13.71 -2.25 4.04
N THR A 142 13.06 -3.08 4.86
CA THR A 142 11.71 -3.56 4.55
C THR A 142 10.72 -2.39 4.60
N MET A 143 9.53 -2.57 4.03
CA MET A 143 8.47 -1.57 4.12
C MET A 143 8.21 -1.19 5.60
N ASP A 144 8.25 -2.16 6.50
CA ASP A 144 7.98 -1.94 7.93
C ASP A 144 9.08 -1.18 8.65
N GLN A 145 10.33 -1.42 8.28
CA GLN A 145 11.46 -0.63 8.79
C GLN A 145 11.38 0.82 8.31
N VAL A 146 11.09 1.00 7.03
CA VAL A 146 11.02 2.32 6.39
C VAL A 146 9.87 3.15 6.95
N GLN A 147 8.67 2.59 7.06
CA GLN A 147 7.50 3.30 7.58
C GLN A 147 7.61 3.67 9.07
N ASN A 148 8.46 2.98 9.82
CA ASN A 148 8.69 3.24 11.24
C ASN A 148 9.93 4.13 11.47
N ASP A 149 10.68 4.46 10.42
CA ASP A 149 11.83 5.36 10.53
C ASP A 149 11.33 6.79 10.82
N PRO A 150 11.68 7.38 11.99
CA PRO A 150 11.24 8.72 12.35
C PRO A 150 11.62 9.79 11.32
N ARG A 151 12.73 9.58 10.59
CA ARG A 151 13.20 10.50 9.55
C ARG A 151 12.29 10.47 8.32
N VAL A 152 11.77 9.29 7.97
CA VAL A 152 10.81 9.14 6.84
C VAL A 152 9.51 9.84 7.18
N ILE A 153 9.01 9.63 8.40
CA ILE A 153 7.80 10.27 8.91
C ILE A 153 7.96 11.80 8.90
N GLU A 154 9.07 12.32 9.44
CA GLU A 154 9.35 13.76 9.44
C GLU A 154 9.40 14.36 8.03
N VAL A 155 10.04 13.67 7.08
CA VAL A 155 10.12 14.09 5.67
C VAL A 155 8.74 14.10 5.02
N TYR A 156 7.90 13.09 5.29
CA TYR A 156 6.56 12.98 4.73
C TYR A 156 5.64 14.10 5.25
N LEU A 157 5.74 14.44 6.54
CA LEU A 157 4.93 15.50 7.16
C LEU A 157 5.47 16.91 6.92
N GLY A 158 6.75 17.03 6.56
CA GLY A 158 7.45 18.31 6.48
C GLY A 158 7.79 18.95 7.83
N GLN A 159 7.53 18.26 8.94
CA GLN A 159 7.84 18.72 10.30
C GLN A 159 8.09 17.53 11.24
N LYS A 160 8.84 17.79 12.32
CA LYS A 160 9.12 16.78 13.33
C LYS A 160 7.81 16.41 14.07
N PRO A 161 7.49 15.11 14.22
CA PRO A 161 6.32 14.66 14.98
C PRO A 161 6.28 15.27 16.38
N SER A 162 5.11 15.74 16.80
CA SER A 162 4.88 16.20 18.19
C SER A 162 4.74 15.05 19.20
N ILE A 163 4.67 13.80 18.72
CA ILE A 163 4.58 12.56 19.50
C ILE A 163 5.82 11.68 19.36
N THR A 164 6.07 10.84 20.37
CA THR A 164 7.19 9.89 20.37
C THR A 164 6.95 8.71 19.41
N ALA A 165 8.01 7.96 19.09
CA ALA A 165 7.90 6.76 18.27
C ALA A 165 6.95 5.71 18.90
N GLU A 166 6.97 5.56 20.23
CA GLU A 166 6.06 4.63 20.93
C GLU A 166 4.60 5.09 20.86
N GLN A 167 4.35 6.39 21.03
CA GLN A 167 3.01 6.96 20.86
C GLN A 167 2.50 6.80 19.42
N MET A 168 3.39 6.95 18.43
CA MET A 168 3.08 6.69 17.02
C MET A 168 2.70 5.23 16.78
N LYS A 169 3.41 4.27 17.39
CA LYS A 169 3.05 2.86 17.30
C LYS A 169 1.65 2.59 17.86
N MET A 170 1.33 3.14 19.04
CA MET A 170 -0.02 3.01 19.63
C MET A 170 -1.11 3.55 18.71
N LEU A 171 -0.88 4.75 18.14
CA LEU A 171 -1.79 5.32 17.15
C LEU A 171 -2.02 4.34 16.01
N ARG A 172 -0.95 3.88 15.36
CA ARG A 172 -1.06 2.96 14.20
C ARG A 172 -1.77 1.66 14.53
N ILE A 173 -1.55 1.09 15.72
CA ILE A 173 -2.24 -0.15 16.15
C ILE A 173 -3.74 0.08 16.27
N VAL A 174 -4.14 1.16 16.95
CA VAL A 174 -5.56 1.49 17.13
C VAL A 174 -6.19 1.86 15.80
N SER A 175 -5.50 2.65 14.96
CA SER A 175 -5.95 3.02 13.62
C SER A 175 -6.17 1.81 12.73
N ALA A 176 -5.19 0.91 12.67
CA ALA A 176 -5.25 -0.28 11.84
C ALA A 176 -6.41 -1.20 12.29
N MET A 177 -6.66 -1.30 13.60
CA MET A 177 -7.78 -2.07 14.14
C MET A 177 -9.13 -1.46 13.77
N ALA A 178 -9.27 -0.14 13.87
CA ALA A 178 -10.46 0.57 13.43
C ALA A 178 -10.67 0.45 11.91
N TRP A 179 -9.60 0.36 11.12
CA TRP A 179 -9.65 0.16 9.66
C TRP A 179 -9.92 -1.30 9.23
N SER A 180 -10.22 -2.22 10.15
CA SER A 180 -10.27 -3.66 9.88
C SER A 180 -11.27 -4.11 8.79
N ASP A 181 -12.28 -3.30 8.48
CA ASP A 181 -13.28 -3.54 7.45
C ASP A 181 -13.05 -2.71 6.16
N GLY A 182 -11.90 -2.03 6.07
CA GLY A 182 -11.52 -1.20 4.92
C GLY A 182 -12.14 0.19 4.90
N ASN A 183 -12.87 0.61 5.95
CA ASN A 183 -13.44 1.96 6.03
C ASN A 183 -13.61 2.44 7.48
N MET A 184 -13.05 3.60 7.81
CA MET A 184 -13.21 4.21 9.14
C MET A 184 -14.32 5.27 9.12
N ALA A 185 -15.27 5.17 10.06
CA ALA A 185 -16.36 6.13 10.18
C ALA A 185 -15.85 7.50 10.66
N PRO A 186 -16.46 8.63 10.23
CA PRO A 186 -16.05 9.97 10.69
C PRO A 186 -16.04 10.10 12.22
N GLU A 187 -16.98 9.45 12.90
CA GLU A 187 -17.05 9.43 14.36
C GLU A 187 -15.86 8.71 15.01
N GLU A 188 -15.37 7.63 14.40
CA GLU A 188 -14.18 6.90 14.87
C GLU A 188 -12.92 7.74 14.69
N ILE A 189 -12.80 8.42 13.55
CA ILE A 189 -11.72 9.37 13.27
C ILE A 189 -11.70 10.49 14.32
N ASP A 190 -12.87 11.08 14.60
CA ASP A 190 -13.01 12.16 15.58
C ASP A 190 -12.66 11.70 17.00
N VAL A 191 -13.10 10.50 17.41
CA VAL A 191 -12.77 9.93 18.71
C VAL A 191 -11.29 9.62 18.81
N MET A 192 -10.67 9.07 17.76
CA MET A 192 -9.24 8.85 17.72
C MET A 192 -8.47 10.16 17.88
N ILE A 193 -8.74 11.16 17.05
CA ILE A 193 -8.06 12.46 17.11
C ILE A 193 -8.22 13.07 18.51
N SER A 194 -9.44 13.08 19.05
CA SER A 194 -9.75 13.63 20.36
C SER A 194 -8.99 12.91 21.49
N ARG A 195 -9.10 11.58 21.57
CA ARG A 195 -8.50 10.79 22.65
C ARG A 195 -6.99 10.75 22.57
N PHE A 196 -6.41 10.51 21.39
CA PHE A 196 -4.97 10.53 21.22
C PHE A 196 -4.38 11.89 21.57
N SER A 197 -5.05 12.99 21.16
CA SER A 197 -4.61 14.33 21.55
C SER A 197 -4.71 14.59 23.06
N GLU A 198 -5.72 14.04 23.74
CA GLU A 198 -5.90 14.19 25.18
C GLU A 198 -4.91 13.36 26.00
N VAL A 199 -4.59 12.15 25.54
CA VAL A 199 -3.68 11.24 26.24
C VAL A 199 -2.22 11.63 26.05
N PHE A 200 -1.84 12.15 24.87
CA PHE A 200 -0.43 12.41 24.54
C PHE A 200 0.01 13.86 24.66
N ALA A 201 -0.92 14.84 24.67
CA ALA A 201 -0.54 16.23 24.86
C ALA A 201 -0.22 16.54 26.34
N THR A 202 0.83 17.33 26.56
CA THR A 202 1.17 17.84 27.88
C THR A 202 0.48 19.16 28.22
N ASP A 203 0.01 19.89 27.19
CA ASP A 203 -0.68 21.18 27.33
C ASP A 203 -1.69 21.42 26.20
N ALA A 204 -2.45 22.51 26.31
CA ALA A 204 -3.51 22.85 25.37
C ALA A 204 -3.00 23.27 23.97
N GLU A 205 -1.79 23.82 23.87
CA GLU A 205 -1.19 24.23 22.62
C GLU A 205 -0.72 23.00 21.83
N GLN A 206 -0.02 22.09 22.49
CA GLN A 206 0.36 20.80 21.93
C GLN A 206 -0.86 19.95 21.57
N LYS A 207 -1.95 20.00 22.35
CA LYS A 207 -3.19 19.29 22.02
C LYS A 207 -3.74 19.75 20.66
N GLN A 208 -3.81 21.06 20.42
CA GLN A 208 -4.31 21.59 19.16
C GLN A 208 -3.39 21.25 17.98
N GLN A 209 -2.06 21.33 18.18
CA GLN A 209 -1.09 20.93 17.17
C GLN A 209 -1.23 19.43 16.83
N LEU A 210 -1.34 18.58 17.86
CA LEU A 210 -1.45 17.14 17.69
C LEU A 210 -2.74 16.75 16.97
N GLN A 211 -3.86 17.43 17.22
CA GLN A 211 -5.10 17.19 16.47
C GLN A 211 -4.92 17.42 14.96
N GLN A 212 -4.20 18.48 14.59
CA GLN A 212 -3.90 18.79 13.19
C GLN A 212 -2.95 17.75 12.57
N GLU A 213 -1.96 17.26 13.32
CA GLU A 213 -1.02 16.24 12.87
C GLU A 213 -1.68 14.85 12.72
N LEU A 214 -2.52 14.46 13.69
CA LEU A 214 -3.26 13.19 13.67
C LEU A 214 -4.16 13.03 12.45
N GLN A 215 -4.80 14.11 11.99
CA GLN A 215 -5.55 14.08 10.73
C GLN A 215 -4.69 13.64 9.54
N ASN A 216 -3.44 14.10 9.48
CA ASN A 216 -2.52 13.73 8.41
C ASN A 216 -1.99 12.30 8.57
N TYR A 217 -1.79 11.84 9.81
CA TYR A 217 -1.34 10.47 10.08
C TYR A 217 -2.39 9.42 9.74
N LEU A 218 -3.67 9.70 9.97
CA LEU A 218 -4.76 8.74 9.70
C LEU A 218 -5.05 8.54 8.21
N ALA A 219 -4.56 9.44 7.35
CA ALA A 219 -4.59 9.24 5.90
C ALA A 219 -3.57 8.16 5.44
N LEU A 220 -2.63 7.74 6.29
CA LEU A 220 -1.65 6.71 5.99
C LEU A 220 -2.21 5.33 6.43
N ASN A 221 -2.73 4.56 5.47
CA ASN A 221 -3.30 3.22 5.71
C ASN A 221 -2.23 2.20 6.17
N VAL A 222 -2.47 1.49 7.28
CA VAL A 222 -1.52 0.50 7.86
C VAL A 222 -2.25 -0.78 8.32
N SER A 223 -1.57 -1.93 8.21
CA SER A 223 -2.04 -3.25 8.70
C SER A 223 -1.63 -3.50 10.18
N ILE A 224 -2.47 -4.22 10.93
CA ILE A 224 -2.43 -4.40 12.40
C ILE A 224 -1.32 -5.37 12.86
N GLU A 225 -1.02 -6.39 12.06
CA GLU A 225 -0.51 -7.68 12.58
C GLU A 225 0.93 -7.64 13.06
N GLU A 226 1.77 -6.72 12.57
CA GLU A 226 3.20 -6.67 12.89
C GLU A 226 3.56 -5.71 14.03
N LEU A 227 2.66 -4.79 14.40
CA LEU A 227 2.97 -3.72 15.38
C LEU A 227 2.81 -4.16 16.84
N THR A 228 2.13 -5.28 17.11
CA THR A 228 1.82 -5.71 18.49
C THR A 228 3.00 -6.41 19.20
N THR A 229 3.96 -6.96 18.46
CA THR A 229 5.11 -7.69 19.02
C THR A 229 6.16 -6.79 19.68
N GLU A 230 6.11 -5.47 19.45
CA GLU A 230 7.10 -4.52 19.95
C GLU A 230 6.66 -3.77 21.24
N ILE A 231 5.48 -4.08 21.79
CA ILE A 231 4.99 -3.38 22.99
C ILE A 231 5.58 -4.01 24.26
N GLU A 232 6.53 -3.29 24.84
CA GLU A 232 7.37 -3.77 25.94
C GLU A 232 6.63 -3.77 27.29
N THR A 233 5.73 -2.81 27.55
CA THR A 233 5.15 -2.65 28.88
C THR A 233 3.68 -3.06 28.98
N ILE A 234 3.29 -3.55 30.15
CA ILE A 234 1.90 -3.92 30.45
C ILE A 234 0.98 -2.69 30.44
N GLU A 235 1.46 -1.52 30.85
CA GLU A 235 0.66 -0.29 30.88
C GLU A 235 0.34 0.22 29.46
N GLU A 236 1.28 0.11 28.51
CA GLU A 236 1.03 0.43 27.10
C GLU A 236 -0.01 -0.52 26.50
N ARG A 237 0.07 -1.82 26.79
CA ARG A 237 -0.93 -2.81 26.34
C ARG A 237 -2.32 -2.47 26.86
N LYS A 238 -2.44 -2.10 28.15
CA LYS A 238 -3.72 -1.69 28.75
C LYS A 238 -4.26 -0.43 28.08
N LEU A 239 -3.41 0.57 27.84
CA LEU A 239 -3.80 1.81 27.18
C LEU A 239 -4.30 1.56 25.75
N ILE A 240 -3.59 0.72 24.99
CA ILE A 240 -4.01 0.32 23.63
C ILE A 240 -5.37 -0.36 23.66
N VAL A 241 -5.60 -1.32 24.56
CA VAL A 241 -6.92 -1.99 24.69
C VAL A 241 -8.02 -0.99 25.01
N LYS A 242 -7.76 -0.03 25.91
CA LYS A 242 -8.72 1.00 26.29
C LYS A 242 -9.07 1.91 25.12
N LEU A 243 -8.06 2.46 24.44
CA LEU A 243 -8.25 3.33 23.28
C LEU A 243 -8.94 2.59 22.13
N ALA A 244 -8.50 1.37 21.82
CA ALA A 244 -9.11 0.51 20.82
C ALA A 244 -10.61 0.29 21.08
N TYR A 245 -10.96 -0.05 22.30
CA TYR A 245 -12.36 -0.28 22.68
C TYR A 245 -13.21 1.00 22.63
N GLU A 246 -12.65 2.14 23.05
CA GLU A 246 -13.32 3.45 22.94
C GLU A 246 -13.62 3.82 21.48
N VAL A 247 -12.68 3.56 20.56
CA VAL A 247 -12.84 3.88 19.14
C VAL A 247 -13.94 3.03 18.50
N ILE A 248 -13.88 1.69 18.60
CA ILE A 248 -14.91 0.83 17.98
C ILE A 248 -16.29 1.03 18.59
N LYS A 249 -16.40 1.40 19.88
CA LYS A 249 -17.68 1.66 20.54
C LYS A 249 -18.30 3.00 20.13
N SER A 250 -17.51 3.88 19.52
CA SER A 250 -17.96 5.21 19.09
C SER A 250 -18.72 5.21 17.76
N SER A 251 -18.62 4.12 17.00
CA SER A 251 -19.27 3.96 15.70
C SER A 251 -20.80 3.91 15.82
N SER A 252 -21.47 4.79 15.07
CA SER A 252 -22.91 4.67 14.79
C SER A 252 -23.18 5.00 13.32
N ARG A 253 -22.74 4.11 12.42
CA ARG A 253 -22.85 4.27 10.97
C ARG A 253 -24.31 4.42 10.52
N THR A 254 -25.25 3.77 11.21
CA THR A 254 -26.70 4.00 11.10
C THR A 254 -27.42 3.77 12.45
N PRO A 255 -28.61 4.36 12.70
CA PRO A 255 -29.36 4.15 13.96
C PRO A 255 -29.81 2.71 14.22
N SER A 256 -29.73 1.83 13.20
CA SER A 256 -30.21 0.45 13.22
C SER A 256 -29.11 -0.61 13.30
N GLU A 257 -27.84 -0.23 13.13
CA GLU A 257 -26.71 -1.16 13.23
C GLU A 257 -26.18 -1.25 14.67
N PRO A 258 -25.64 -2.41 15.07
CA PRO A 258 -24.90 -2.52 16.32
C PRO A 258 -23.69 -1.58 16.29
N LYS A 259 -23.36 -0.98 17.44
CA LYS A 259 -22.25 -0.01 17.56
C LYS A 259 -20.88 -0.58 17.20
N ILE A 260 -20.71 -1.90 17.28
CA ILE A 260 -19.49 -2.61 16.91
C ILE A 260 -19.91 -3.65 15.89
N ASN A 261 -19.27 -3.63 14.72
CA ASN A 261 -19.55 -4.59 13.66
C ASN A 261 -18.78 -5.91 13.84
N ASP A 262 -19.12 -6.96 13.09
CA ASP A 262 -18.50 -8.28 13.24
C ASP A 262 -17.00 -8.28 12.90
N ALA A 263 -16.56 -7.45 11.94
CA ALA A 263 -15.16 -7.33 11.53
C ALA A 263 -14.33 -6.59 12.60
N GLU A 264 -14.83 -5.47 13.11
CA GLU A 264 -14.24 -4.71 14.22
C GLU A 264 -14.16 -5.56 15.49
N ALA A 265 -15.22 -6.31 15.80
CA ALA A 265 -15.23 -7.24 16.92
C ALA A 265 -14.16 -8.32 16.75
N ALA A 266 -14.03 -8.90 15.55
CA ALA A 266 -12.99 -9.89 15.26
C ALA A 266 -11.58 -9.30 15.36
N ALA A 267 -11.36 -8.10 14.82
CA ALA A 267 -10.09 -7.39 14.88
C ALA A 267 -9.70 -7.01 16.32
N TYR A 268 -10.64 -6.51 17.11
CA TYR A 268 -10.44 -6.21 18.52
C TYR A 268 -10.09 -7.48 19.32
N GLN A 269 -10.80 -8.59 19.09
CA GLN A 269 -10.49 -9.86 19.74
C GLN A 269 -9.11 -10.39 19.34
N ASN A 270 -8.69 -10.18 18.09
CA ASN A 270 -7.34 -10.53 17.65
C ASN A 270 -6.29 -9.66 18.37
N LEU A 271 -6.50 -8.35 18.43
CA LEU A 271 -5.64 -7.40 19.14
C LEU A 271 -5.47 -7.79 20.62
N VAL A 272 -6.57 -8.07 21.33
CA VAL A 272 -6.53 -8.48 22.74
C VAL A 272 -5.71 -9.77 22.93
N LYS A 273 -5.85 -10.74 22.01
CA LYS A 273 -5.04 -11.97 22.05
C LYS A 273 -3.56 -11.69 21.83
N LEU A 274 -3.21 -10.83 20.88
CA LEU A 274 -1.83 -10.47 20.57
C LEU A 274 -1.15 -9.73 21.72
N LEU A 275 -1.89 -8.89 22.45
CA LEU A 275 -1.38 -8.15 23.60
C LEU A 275 -1.20 -9.02 24.87
N ASP A 276 -1.74 -10.24 24.87
CA ASP A 276 -1.59 -11.23 25.96
C ASP A 276 -1.93 -10.67 27.36
N LEU A 277 -3.05 -9.94 27.45
CA LEU A 277 -3.55 -9.41 28.72
C LEU A 277 -4.53 -10.40 29.40
N PRO A 278 -4.52 -10.53 30.74
CA PRO A 278 -5.48 -11.37 31.45
C PRO A 278 -6.93 -10.90 31.19
N ALA A 279 -7.84 -11.84 30.95
CA ALA A 279 -9.24 -11.55 30.62
C ALA A 279 -9.96 -10.66 31.66
N GLU A 280 -9.60 -10.79 32.95
CA GLU A 280 -10.15 -9.93 34.02
C GLU A 280 -9.73 -8.45 33.86
N VAL A 281 -8.49 -8.21 33.40
CA VAL A 281 -7.97 -6.85 33.16
C VAL A 281 -8.64 -6.23 31.94
N VAL A 282 -8.86 -7.01 30.88
CA VAL A 282 -9.56 -6.54 29.68
C VAL A 282 -10.98 -6.13 30.04
N LYS A 283 -11.73 -6.98 30.75
CA LYS A 283 -13.09 -6.66 31.22
C LYS A 283 -13.16 -5.43 32.10
N SER A 284 -12.18 -5.21 32.98
CA SER A 284 -12.16 -3.99 33.81
C SER A 284 -11.95 -2.74 32.95
N LEU A 285 -11.06 -2.80 31.96
CA LEU A 285 -10.81 -1.67 31.05
C LEU A 285 -12.04 -1.37 30.18
N GLU A 286 -12.72 -2.40 29.66
CA GLU A 286 -13.97 -2.25 28.91
C GLU A 286 -15.08 -1.62 29.76
N ALA A 287 -15.15 -1.98 31.06
CA ALA A 287 -16.13 -1.44 32.00
C ALA A 287 -15.88 0.04 32.31
N GLU A 288 -14.62 0.46 32.47
CA GLU A 288 -14.25 1.87 32.68
C GLU A 288 -14.71 2.77 31.52
N VAL A 289 -14.63 2.26 30.29
CA VAL A 289 -15.13 2.93 29.07
C VAL A 289 -16.66 2.93 29.00
N GLY A 290 -17.31 2.02 29.74
CA GLY A 290 -18.76 1.92 29.92
C GLY A 290 -19.40 3.09 30.67
N GLU A 291 -18.67 3.67 31.61
CA GLU A 291 -19.19 4.59 32.63
C GLU A 291 -18.93 6.08 32.33
N GLY A 292 -18.10 6.40 31.34
CA GLY A 292 -17.77 7.76 30.90
C GLY A 292 -18.56 8.24 29.68
#